data_AF-A0A328ASF1-F1
#
_entry.id   AF-A0A328ASF1-F1
#
_cell.length_a   1.000
_cell.length_b   1.000
_cell.length_c   1.000
_cell.angle_alpha   90.00
_cell.angle_beta   90.00
_cell.angle_gamma   90.00
#
_symmetry.space_group_name_H-M   'P 1'
#
loop_
_entity.id
_entity.type
_entity.pdbx_description
1 polymer ?
#
loop_
_entity_poly.entity_id
_entity_poly.type
_entity_poly.pdbx_seq_one_letter_code
_entity_poly.pdbx_strand_id
1 'polypeptide(L)'
;MTVRLDGEIVRLEGPCRVEEAETLVALLQAGERGVDLSRCQSVHGAVVQVLVAFAPRLVGEPDDQFLRDLLLPALRGQTAANT
;
A
#
# COMPACT_ATOMS: atom_id res chain seq x y z
N MET A 1 -10.92 -9.48 2.46
CA MET A 1 -9.52 -9.90 2.23
C MET A 1 -9.12 -9.44 0.84
N THR A 2 -8.83 -8.16 0.74
CA THR A 2 -8.25 -7.50 -0.43
C THR A 2 -6.73 -7.38 -0.31
N VAL A 3 -6.20 -7.51 0.91
CA VAL A 3 -4.77 -7.56 1.24
C VAL A 3 -4.35 -9.03 1.37
N ARG A 4 -3.36 -9.46 0.59
CA ARG A 4 -2.78 -10.81 0.68
C ARG A 4 -1.29 -10.81 0.42
N LEU A 5 -0.58 -11.75 1.03
CA LEU A 5 0.84 -11.99 0.76
C LEU A 5 0.99 -13.01 -0.38
N ASP A 6 1.84 -12.68 -1.35
CA ASP A 6 2.20 -13.51 -2.50
C ASP A 6 3.73 -13.51 -2.62
N GLY A 7 4.37 -14.52 -2.02
CA GLY A 7 5.82 -14.50 -1.79
C GLY A 7 6.22 -13.33 -0.88
N GLU A 8 7.07 -12.44 -1.39
CA GLU A 8 7.52 -11.23 -0.69
C GLU A 8 6.70 -9.97 -1.06
N ILE A 9 5.60 -10.14 -1.81
CA ILE A 9 4.76 -9.04 -2.29
C ILE A 9 3.42 -9.05 -1.58
N VAL A 10 3.07 -7.94 -0.94
CA VAL A 10 1.73 -7.68 -0.44
C VAL A 10 0.88 -7.08 -1.56
N ARG A 11 -0.16 -7.78 -1.97
CA ARG A 11 -1.10 -7.34 -3.02
C ARG A 11 -2.34 -6.71 -2.39
N LEU A 12 -2.69 -5.50 -2.83
CA LEU A 12 -3.95 -4.83 -2.52
C LEU A 12 -4.86 -4.87 -3.75
N GLU A 13 -5.93 -5.68 -3.69
CA GLU A 13 -6.80 -5.96 -4.83
C GLU A 13 -8.27 -5.65 -4.53
N GLY A 14 -8.94 -4.89 -5.38
CA GLY A 14 -10.34 -4.49 -5.17
C GLY A 14 -10.48 -3.35 -4.16
N PRO A 15 -11.65 -3.24 -3.49
CA PRO A 15 -11.90 -2.19 -2.49
C PRO A 15 -11.22 -2.49 -1.14
N CYS A 16 -10.14 -1.79 -0.83
CA CYS A 16 -9.42 -1.90 0.45
C CYS A 16 -10.11 -1.08 1.54
N ARG A 17 -10.88 -1.76 2.40
CA ARG A 17 -11.63 -1.15 3.51
C ARG A 17 -10.77 -0.96 4.77
N VAL A 18 -11.36 -0.43 5.83
CA VAL A 18 -10.66 -0.11 7.09
C VAL A 18 -10.07 -1.35 7.77
N GLU A 19 -10.76 -2.49 7.66
CA GLU A 19 -10.36 -3.77 8.29
C GLU A 19 -9.06 -4.32 7.71
N GLU A 20 -8.70 -3.89 6.50
CA GLU A 20 -7.52 -4.35 5.79
C GLU A 20 -6.25 -3.64 6.30
N ALA A 21 -6.39 -2.54 7.05
CA ALA A 21 -5.25 -1.80 7.61
C ALA A 21 -4.47 -2.64 8.64
N GLU A 22 -5.17 -3.34 9.53
CA GLU A 22 -4.53 -4.21 10.54
C GLU A 22 -3.78 -5.37 9.87
N THR A 23 -4.39 -5.98 8.86
CA THR A 23 -3.75 -7.05 8.07
C THR A 23 -2.49 -6.52 7.39
N LEU A 24 -2.54 -5.35 6.79
CA LEU A 24 -1.38 -4.74 6.14
C LEU A 24 -0.25 -4.44 7.13
N VAL A 25 -0.56 -3.92 8.33
CA VAL A 25 0.43 -3.70 9.39
C VAL A 25 1.11 -5.01 9.78
N ALA A 26 0.33 -6.06 10.06
CA ALA A 26 0.87 -7.36 10.44
C ALA A 26 1.80 -7.93 9.35
N LEU A 27 1.43 -7.73 8.08
CA LEU A 27 2.27 -8.16 6.97
C LEU A 27 3.56 -7.34 6.86
N LEU A 28 3.51 -6.01 6.94
CA LEU A 28 4.70 -5.17 6.78
C LEU A 28 5.65 -5.23 8.00
N GLN A 29 5.13 -5.53 9.20
CA GLN A 29 5.98 -5.76 10.38
C GLN A 29 6.73 -7.10 10.33
N ALA A 30 6.20 -8.08 9.60
CA ALA A 30 6.80 -9.41 9.53
C ALA A 30 8.04 -9.48 8.61
N GLY A 31 8.32 -8.44 7.82
CA GLY A 31 9.51 -8.37 6.98
C GLY A 31 9.44 -7.28 5.92
N GLU A 32 10.58 -7.03 5.26
CA GLU A 32 10.65 -6.12 4.12
C GLU A 32 9.89 -6.70 2.93
N ARG A 33 8.76 -6.08 2.60
CA ARG A 33 7.87 -6.56 1.53
C ARG A 33 7.58 -5.45 0.53
N GLY A 34 7.50 -5.84 -0.73
CA GLY A 34 6.99 -4.95 -1.77
C GLY A 34 5.48 -4.83 -1.68
N VAL A 35 4.92 -3.69 -2.09
CA VAL A 35 3.47 -3.50 -2.19
C VAL A 35 3.05 -3.31 -3.64
N ASP A 36 2.07 -4.08 -4.08
CA ASP A 36 1.44 -3.99 -5.39
C ASP A 36 0.03 -3.41 -5.25
N LEU A 37 -0.18 -2.22 -5.84
CA LEU A 37 -1.46 -1.51 -5.87
C LEU A 37 -2.17 -1.60 -7.23
N SER A 38 -1.63 -2.31 -8.21
CA SER A 38 -2.15 -2.34 -9.59
C SER A 38 -3.62 -2.67 -9.68
N ARG A 39 -4.09 -3.60 -8.84
CA ARG A 39 -5.49 -4.04 -8.80
C ARG A 39 -6.32 -3.35 -7.72
N CYS A 40 -5.81 -2.30 -7.08
CA CYS A 40 -6.54 -1.55 -6.06
C CYS A 40 -7.60 -0.65 -6.71
N GLN A 41 -8.86 -0.79 -6.30
CA GLN A 41 -9.98 -0.02 -6.86
C GLN A 41 -10.40 1.14 -5.96
N SER A 42 -10.20 1.00 -4.65
CA SER A 42 -10.37 2.08 -3.68
C SER A 42 -9.59 1.74 -2.42
N VAL A 43 -9.17 2.77 -1.68
CA VAL A 43 -8.36 2.61 -0.48
C VAL A 43 -8.90 3.48 0.65
N HIS A 44 -9.16 2.87 1.79
CA HIS A 44 -9.56 3.60 2.98
C HIS A 44 -8.37 4.41 3.53
N GLY A 45 -8.63 5.58 4.12
CA GLY A 45 -7.58 6.47 4.64
C GLY A 45 -6.64 5.78 5.66
N ALA A 46 -7.17 4.87 6.47
CA ALA A 46 -6.35 4.07 7.41
C ALA A 46 -5.30 3.19 6.69
N VAL A 47 -5.65 2.59 5.54
CA VAL A 47 -4.71 1.80 4.74
C VAL A 47 -3.65 2.71 4.12
N VAL A 48 -4.04 3.92 3.68
CA VAL A 48 -3.10 4.94 3.20
C VAL A 48 -2.11 5.34 4.29
N GLN A 49 -2.58 5.56 5.51
CA GLN A 49 -1.71 5.89 6.65
C GLN A 49 -0.67 4.79 6.92
N VAL A 50 -1.05 3.52 6.81
CA VAL A 50 -0.11 2.40 6.93
C VAL A 50 0.93 2.44 5.82
N LEU A 51 0.53 2.65 4.56
CA LEU A 51 1.47 2.75 3.44
C LEU A 51 2.45 3.93 3.61
N VAL A 52 1.99 5.08 4.09
CA VAL A 52 2.85 6.24 4.36
C VAL A 52 3.79 5.98 5.53
N ALA A 53 3.30 5.36 6.60
CA ALA A 53 4.10 5.10 7.80
C ALA A 53 5.22 4.08 7.58
N PHE A 54 4.94 3.02 6.80
CA PHE A 54 5.92 1.97 6.50
C PHE A 54 6.77 2.27 5.25
N ALA A 55 6.33 3.21 4.40
CA ALA A 55 6.98 3.59 3.15
C ALA A 55 7.52 2.38 2.34
N PRO A 56 6.69 1.35 2.08
CA PRO A 56 7.16 0.14 1.42
C PRO A 56 7.55 0.43 -0.03
N ARG A 57 8.46 -0.39 -0.58
CA ARG A 57 8.76 -0.34 -2.00
C ARG A 57 7.51 -0.69 -2.81
N LEU A 58 7.06 0.24 -3.66
CA LEU A 58 5.99 -0.04 -4.61
C LEU A 58 6.53 -0.85 -5.78
N VAL A 59 5.88 -1.98 -6.07
CA VAL A 59 6.18 -2.83 -7.25
C VAL A 59 5.09 -2.77 -8.32
N GLY A 60 3.95 -2.15 -8.00
CA GLY A 60 2.87 -1.83 -8.92
C GLY A 60 2.09 -0.61 -8.43
N GLU A 61 1.79 0.32 -9.33
CA GLU A 61 1.03 1.54 -9.05
C GLU A 61 -0.46 1.31 -9.33
N PRO A 62 -1.39 2.07 -8.71
CA PRO A 62 -2.81 1.96 -9.03
C PRO A 62 -3.10 2.17 -10.52
N ASP A 63 -4.01 1.37 -11.09
CA ASP A 63 -4.48 1.57 -12.46
C ASP A 63 -5.41 2.79 -12.58
N ASP A 64 -6.16 3.09 -11.51
CA ASP A 64 -7.04 4.25 -11.42
C ASP A 64 -6.23 5.56 -11.28
N GLN A 65 -6.55 6.55 -12.11
CA GLN A 65 -5.82 7.82 -12.14
C GLN A 65 -5.96 8.62 -10.85
N PHE A 66 -7.17 8.68 -10.27
CA PHE A 66 -7.40 9.42 -9.05
C PHE A 66 -6.60 8.84 -7.88
N LEU A 67 -6.56 7.51 -7.77
CA LEU A 67 -5.72 6.84 -6.78
C LEU A 67 -4.23 7.10 -6.97
N ARG A 68 -3.72 7.10 -8.21
CA ARG A 68 -2.31 7.44 -8.47
C ARG A 68 -1.98 8.86 -8.00
N ASP A 69 -2.78 9.83 -8.43
CA ASP A 69 -2.55 11.24 -8.17
C ASP A 69 -2.65 11.55 -6.66
N LEU A 70 -3.50 10.82 -5.94
CA LEU A 70 -3.63 10.92 -4.49
C LEU A 70 -2.48 10.23 -3.73
N LEU A 71 -2.12 9.00 -4.10
CA LEU A 71 -1.24 8.16 -3.30
C LEU A 71 0.25 8.40 -3.59
N LEU A 72 0.64 8.50 -4.87
CA LEU A 72 2.05 8.52 -5.24
C LEU A 72 2.82 9.73 -4.67
N PRO A 73 2.26 10.95 -4.60
CA PRO A 73 2.96 12.07 -3.96
C PRO A 73 3.26 11.82 -2.48
N ALA A 74 2.30 11.25 -1.74
CA ALA A 74 2.46 10.95 -0.31
C ALA A 74 3.50 9.84 -0.08
N LEU A 75 3.50 8.80 -0.91
CA LEU A 75 4.39 7.66 -0.76
C LEU A 75 5.83 7.95 -1.22
N ARG A 76 6.00 8.74 -2.29
CA ARG A 76 7.33 9.14 -2.79
C ARG A 76 7.95 10.29 -1.98
N GLY A 77 7.13 11.15 -1.38
CA GLY A 77 7.60 12.22 -0.49
C GLY A 77 8.33 11.70 0.75
N GLN A 78 7.97 10.50 1.23
CA GLN A 78 8.59 9.90 2.42
C GLN A 78 9.96 9.25 2.13
N THR A 79 10.18 8.72 0.92
CA THR A 79 11.47 8.09 0.52
C THR A 79 12.62 9.10 0.52
N ALA A 80 12.37 10.38 0.23
CA ALA A 80 13.40 11.43 0.21
C ALA A 80 13.83 11.90 1.61
N ALA A 81 13.02 11.66 2.65
CA ALA A 81 13.29 12.14 4.02
C ALA A 81 14.11 11.15 4.87
N ASN A 82 14.44 9.98 4.34
CA ASN A 82 15.06 8.86 5.08
C ASN A 82 16.48 8.52 4.60
N THR A 83 17.15 9.46 3.92
CA THR A 83 18.59 9.41 3.55
C THR A 83 19.37 10.39 4.39
#